data_AF-A0A059C0F0-F1
#
_entry.id   AF-A0A059C0F0-F1
#
_cell.length_a   1.000
_cell.length_b   1.000
_cell.length_c   1.000
_cell.angle_alpha   90.00
_cell.angle_beta   90.00
_cell.angle_gamma   90.00
#
_symmetry.space_group_name_H-M   'P 1'
#
loop_
_entity.id
_entity.type
_entity.pdbx_description
1 polymer ?
#
loop_
_entity_poly.entity_id
_entity_poly.type
_entity_poly.pdbx_seq_one_letter_code
_entity_poly.pdbx_strand_id
1 'polypeptide(L)'
;MSDVVNFLGGLEDQMVGYIFGRRRATDVAHSVWKHVVREGDTVVDATCGNGHDTLALVKLVAGESGRGRVYGMDIQEDALRSTSCFLGQSLSTQEMELVKLLPMCHSKLAEIDPDDASVRLVAFNLGYLPGGDKAITTKSETTRLALEAAGSIIEPGGLISTVVYVGHPNGREEFETVQAFASGLSTENWVCCKLQMLNRPLAPVLIFMFKR
;
A
#
# COMPACT_ATOMS: atom_id res chain seq x y z
N MET A 1 -7.76 -28.17 -8.63
CA MET A 1 -7.38 -28.55 -7.24
C MET A 1 -5.86 -28.50 -7.01
N SER A 2 -5.02 -28.46 -8.07
CA SER A 2 -3.56 -28.29 -7.99
C SER A 2 -3.11 -26.82 -7.81
N ASP A 3 -3.88 -25.85 -8.32
CA ASP A 3 -3.39 -24.45 -8.39
C ASP A 3 -3.60 -23.67 -7.09
N VAL A 4 -4.57 -24.09 -6.26
CA VAL A 4 -4.83 -23.48 -4.95
C VAL A 4 -3.74 -23.82 -3.93
N VAL A 5 -3.11 -25.00 -4.07
CA VAL A 5 -2.06 -25.47 -3.15
C VAL A 5 -0.73 -24.77 -3.40
N ASN A 6 -0.42 -24.40 -4.64
CA ASN A 6 0.81 -23.65 -4.96
C ASN A 6 0.72 -22.15 -4.62
N PHE A 7 -0.49 -21.56 -4.60
CA PHE A 7 -0.66 -20.12 -4.35
C PHE A 7 -0.50 -19.76 -2.86
N LEU A 8 -1.00 -20.60 -1.95
CA LEU A 8 -0.87 -20.41 -0.50
C LEU A 8 0.59 -20.60 0.00
N GLY A 9 1.37 -21.46 -0.67
CA GLY A 9 2.75 -21.74 -0.28
C GLY A 9 3.69 -20.53 -0.31
N GLY A 10 3.38 -19.52 -1.14
CA GLY A 10 4.16 -18.28 -1.18
C GLY A 10 3.93 -17.38 0.04
N LEU A 11 2.69 -17.29 0.54
CA LEU A 11 2.35 -16.49 1.71
C LEU A 11 2.90 -17.09 3.00
N GLU A 12 2.83 -18.42 3.13
CA GLU A 12 3.44 -19.12 4.26
C GLU A 12 4.94 -18.86 4.34
N ASP A 13 5.68 -18.93 3.22
CA ASP A 13 7.11 -18.60 3.20
C ASP A 13 7.38 -17.15 3.58
N GLN A 14 6.59 -16.19 3.09
CA GLN A 14 6.76 -14.78 3.46
C GLN A 14 6.50 -14.55 4.95
N MET A 15 5.44 -15.14 5.50
CA MET A 15 5.08 -14.98 6.91
C MET A 15 6.09 -15.65 7.83
N VAL A 16 6.47 -16.90 7.55
CA VAL A 16 7.52 -17.63 8.29
C VAL A 16 8.84 -16.88 8.20
N GLY A 17 9.19 -16.40 7.01
CA GLY A 17 10.37 -15.58 6.79
C GLY A 17 10.35 -14.28 7.58
N TYR A 18 9.20 -13.61 7.70
CA TYR A 18 9.04 -12.42 8.53
C TYR A 18 9.22 -12.75 10.02
N ILE A 19 8.57 -13.81 10.52
CA ILE A 19 8.69 -14.28 11.91
C ILE A 19 10.14 -14.63 12.26
N PHE A 20 10.88 -15.23 11.32
CA PHE A 20 12.31 -15.54 11.49
C PHE A 20 13.23 -14.33 11.26
N GLY A 21 12.68 -13.15 10.95
CA GLY A 21 13.43 -11.92 10.72
C GLY A 21 14.24 -11.91 9.43
N ARG A 22 13.86 -12.72 8.44
CA ARG A 22 14.53 -12.89 7.12
C ARG A 22 13.81 -12.17 5.97
N ARG A 23 12.56 -11.74 6.17
CA ARG A 23 11.75 -10.99 5.19
C ARG A 23 11.35 -9.63 5.75
N ARG A 24 11.11 -8.67 4.87
CA ARG A 24 10.65 -7.32 5.22
C ARG A 24 9.13 -7.29 5.37
N ALA A 25 8.61 -6.29 6.09
CA ALA A 25 7.17 -6.07 6.23
C ALA A 25 6.49 -5.85 4.86
N THR A 26 7.16 -5.18 3.92
CA THR A 26 6.68 -4.96 2.55
C THR A 26 6.52 -6.27 1.77
N ASP A 27 7.41 -7.26 1.99
CA ASP A 27 7.33 -8.55 1.30
C ASP A 27 6.07 -9.31 1.76
N VAL A 28 5.73 -9.22 3.06
CA VAL A 28 4.46 -9.75 3.61
C VAL A 28 3.26 -8.99 3.05
N ALA A 29 3.32 -7.66 3.00
CA ALA A 29 2.28 -6.82 2.42
C ALA A 29 1.95 -7.23 0.99
N HIS A 30 2.96 -7.30 0.11
CA HIS A 30 2.81 -7.72 -1.29
C HIS A 30 2.20 -9.12 -1.41
N SER A 31 2.56 -10.04 -0.51
CA SER A 31 2.00 -11.38 -0.51
C SER A 31 0.52 -11.40 -0.13
N VAL A 32 0.08 -10.53 0.78
CA VAL A 32 -1.35 -10.38 1.11
C VAL A 32 -2.09 -9.72 -0.05
N TRP A 33 -1.51 -8.69 -0.69
CA TRP A 33 -2.14 -7.98 -1.81
C TRP A 33 -2.50 -8.92 -2.96
N LYS A 34 -1.65 -9.91 -3.27
CA LYS A 34 -1.89 -10.97 -4.27
C LYS A 34 -3.17 -11.78 -4.04
N HIS A 35 -3.67 -11.83 -2.81
CA HIS A 35 -4.89 -12.57 -2.45
C HIS A 35 -6.15 -11.68 -2.48
N VAL A 36 -5.97 -10.37 -2.62
CA VAL A 36 -7.05 -9.38 -2.60
C VAL A 36 -7.26 -8.77 -3.98
N VAL A 37 -6.17 -8.36 -4.64
CA VAL A 37 -6.19 -7.69 -5.94
C VAL A 37 -6.32 -8.71 -7.06
N ARG A 38 -7.20 -8.41 -8.01
CA ARG A 38 -7.43 -9.17 -9.24
C ARG A 38 -7.08 -8.31 -10.46
N GLU A 39 -6.88 -8.99 -11.59
CA GLU A 39 -6.74 -8.31 -12.87
C GLU A 39 -7.94 -7.41 -13.15
N GLY A 40 -7.69 -6.20 -13.62
CA GLY A 40 -8.74 -5.21 -13.90
C GLY A 40 -9.16 -4.35 -12.71
N ASP A 41 -8.71 -4.63 -11.49
CA ASP A 41 -9.03 -3.82 -10.32
C ASP A 41 -8.37 -2.42 -10.37
N THR A 42 -8.96 -1.48 -9.64
CA THR A 42 -8.37 -0.17 -9.35
C THR A 42 -7.67 -0.20 -7.99
N VAL A 43 -6.41 0.25 -7.95
CA VAL A 43 -5.59 0.28 -6.73
C VAL A 43 -4.83 1.60 -6.59
N VAL A 44 -4.50 1.97 -5.36
CA VAL A 44 -3.81 3.22 -5.02
C VAL A 44 -2.55 2.91 -4.22
N ASP A 45 -1.41 3.43 -4.68
CA ASP A 45 -0.19 3.60 -3.93
C ASP A 45 -0.14 5.04 -3.40
N ALA A 46 -0.47 5.23 -2.13
CA ALA A 46 -0.60 6.55 -1.53
C ALA A 46 0.76 7.20 -1.20
N THR A 47 1.88 6.49 -1.39
CA THR A 47 3.23 6.93 -1.06
C THR A 47 4.25 6.28 -1.99
N CYS A 48 4.21 6.62 -3.29
CA CYS A 48 4.87 5.82 -4.32
C CYS A 48 6.40 5.79 -4.21
N GLY A 49 7.03 6.85 -3.70
CA GLY A 49 8.45 6.87 -3.40
C GLY A 49 9.33 6.49 -4.60
N ASN A 50 10.04 5.37 -4.51
CA ASN A 50 10.88 4.85 -5.61
C ASN A 50 10.14 3.90 -6.57
N GLY A 51 8.83 3.72 -6.42
CA GLY A 51 7.98 2.99 -7.36
C GLY A 51 7.95 1.47 -7.20
N HIS A 52 8.53 0.91 -6.14
CA HIS A 52 8.53 -0.54 -5.91
C HIS A 52 7.13 -1.10 -5.62
N ASP A 53 6.38 -0.42 -4.75
CA ASP A 53 5.01 -0.79 -4.42
C ASP A 53 4.10 -0.54 -5.64
N THR A 54 4.28 0.58 -6.33
CA THR A 54 3.59 0.88 -7.59
C THR A 54 3.81 -0.19 -8.66
N LEU A 55 5.06 -0.65 -8.87
CA LEU A 55 5.37 -1.72 -9.81
C LEU A 55 4.65 -3.02 -9.42
N ALA A 56 4.70 -3.39 -8.14
CA ALA A 56 4.03 -4.59 -7.65
C ALA A 56 2.53 -4.53 -7.93
N LEU A 57 1.88 -3.38 -7.67
CA LEU A 57 0.46 -3.16 -7.94
C LEU A 57 0.12 -3.27 -9.42
N VAL A 58 0.93 -2.69 -10.32
CA VAL A 58 0.72 -2.81 -11.77
C VAL A 58 0.71 -4.27 -12.19
N LYS A 59 1.65 -5.07 -11.69
CA LYS A 59 1.71 -6.51 -12.00
C LYS A 59 0.53 -7.32 -11.46
N LEU A 60 -0.21 -6.80 -10.47
CA LEU A 60 -1.42 -7.46 -9.96
C LEU A 60 -2.67 -7.10 -10.77
N VAL A 61 -2.78 -5.86 -11.24
CA VAL A 61 -3.97 -5.38 -11.95
C VAL A 61 -3.88 -5.55 -13.47
N ALA A 62 -2.66 -5.68 -14.00
CA ALA A 62 -2.43 -5.92 -15.42
C ALA A 62 -3.02 -7.27 -15.83
N GLY A 63 -3.75 -7.25 -16.94
CA GLY A 63 -4.39 -8.42 -17.53
C GLY A 63 -4.86 -8.10 -18.95
N GLU A 64 -5.36 -9.11 -19.67
CA GLU A 64 -5.72 -8.97 -21.09
C GLU A 64 -6.79 -7.90 -21.36
N SER A 65 -7.61 -7.60 -20.35
CA SER A 65 -8.70 -6.61 -20.47
C SER A 65 -8.23 -5.15 -20.57
N GLY A 66 -7.01 -4.83 -20.11
CA GLY A 66 -6.49 -3.45 -20.03
C GLY A 66 -7.28 -2.52 -19.10
N ARG A 67 -8.16 -3.06 -18.25
CA ARG A 67 -9.05 -2.28 -17.37
C ARG A 67 -8.43 -1.83 -16.06
N GLY A 68 -7.34 -2.47 -15.64
CA GLY A 68 -6.69 -2.18 -14.36
C GLY A 68 -6.21 -0.74 -14.27
N ARG A 69 -6.23 -0.16 -13.06
CA ARG A 69 -5.74 1.20 -12.83
C ARG A 69 -4.89 1.25 -11.57
N VAL A 70 -3.76 1.93 -11.66
CA VAL A 70 -2.86 2.19 -10.52
C VAL A 70 -2.66 3.69 -10.39
N TYR A 71 -3.10 4.26 -9.27
CA TYR A 71 -2.82 5.65 -8.92
C TYR A 71 -1.65 5.70 -7.95
N GLY A 72 -0.53 6.31 -8.35
CA GLY A 72 0.62 6.53 -7.49
C GLY A 72 0.69 7.98 -7.03
N MET A 73 0.79 8.22 -5.73
CA MET A 73 0.81 9.56 -5.14
C MET A 73 2.12 9.82 -4.41
N ASP A 74 2.69 11.02 -4.59
CA ASP A 74 3.77 11.54 -3.74
C ASP A 74 3.78 13.07 -3.80
N ILE A 75 4.25 13.72 -2.73
CA ILE A 75 4.43 15.18 -2.70
C ILE A 75 5.75 15.62 -3.33
N GLN A 76 6.69 14.70 -3.51
CA GLN A 76 8.02 14.98 -4.03
C GLN A 76 8.09 14.68 -5.53
N GLU A 77 8.43 15.69 -6.32
CA GLU A 77 8.71 15.53 -7.75
C GLU A 77 9.82 14.51 -8.02
N ASP A 78 10.82 14.42 -7.15
CA ASP A 78 11.90 13.45 -7.28
C ASP A 78 11.42 12.00 -7.07
N ALA A 79 10.45 11.77 -6.17
CA ALA A 79 9.81 10.46 -6.00
C ALA A 79 9.03 10.06 -7.26
N LEU A 80 8.24 10.97 -7.81
CA LEU A 80 7.47 10.73 -9.04
C LEU A 80 8.39 10.47 -10.24
N ARG A 81 9.48 11.22 -10.36
CA ARG A 81 10.50 10.99 -11.40
C ARG A 81 11.19 9.64 -11.22
N SER A 82 11.58 9.29 -9.99
CA SER A 82 12.18 8.00 -9.65
C SER A 82 11.24 6.86 -10.02
N THR A 83 9.98 6.96 -9.58
CA THR A 83 8.91 6.01 -9.91
C THR A 83 8.72 5.89 -11.42
N SER A 84 8.53 6.99 -12.14
CA SER A 84 8.35 6.98 -13.60
C SER A 84 9.51 6.33 -14.34
N CYS A 85 10.75 6.66 -13.97
CA CYS A 85 11.96 6.07 -14.57
C CYS A 85 12.05 4.56 -14.29
N PHE A 86 11.83 4.15 -13.04
CA PHE A 86 11.87 2.74 -12.64
C PHE A 86 10.81 1.91 -13.35
N LEU A 87 9.58 2.44 -13.45
CA LEU A 87 8.47 1.80 -14.15
C LEU A 87 8.75 1.69 -15.66
N GLY A 88 9.27 2.75 -16.29
CA GLY A 88 9.60 2.74 -17.72
C GLY A 88 10.70 1.73 -18.11
N GLN A 89 11.53 1.30 -17.15
CA GLN A 89 12.51 0.22 -17.34
C GLN A 89 11.94 -1.18 -17.07
N SER A 90 10.83 -1.27 -16.33
CA SER A 90 10.31 -2.52 -15.76
C SER A 90 9.00 -3.00 -16.40
N LEU A 91 8.30 -2.10 -17.10
CA LEU A 91 6.96 -2.32 -17.65
C LEU A 91 6.94 -2.23 -19.18
N SER A 92 6.00 -2.94 -19.79
CA SER A 92 5.65 -2.73 -21.20
C SER A 92 4.92 -1.39 -21.39
N THR A 93 4.81 -0.93 -22.63
CA THR A 93 4.03 0.29 -22.95
C THR A 93 2.58 0.15 -22.51
N GLN A 94 1.97 -1.03 -22.67
CA GLN A 94 0.58 -1.28 -22.27
C GLN A 94 0.42 -1.27 -20.75
N GLU A 95 1.38 -1.81 -19.99
CA GLU A 95 1.35 -1.77 -18.54
C GLU A 95 1.55 -0.34 -18.00
N MET A 96 2.35 0.47 -18.68
CA MET A 96 2.54 1.89 -18.34
C MET A 96 1.26 2.71 -18.49
N GLU A 97 0.39 2.37 -19.44
CA GLU A 97 -0.92 3.04 -19.62
C GLU A 97 -1.88 2.83 -18.43
N LEU A 98 -1.64 1.82 -17.59
CA LEU A 98 -2.44 1.55 -16.39
C LEU A 98 -2.09 2.49 -15.23
N VAL A 99 -0.97 3.25 -15.33
CA VAL A 99 -0.43 4.04 -14.22
C VAL A 99 -0.74 5.52 -14.38
N LYS A 100 -1.28 6.13 -13.33
CA LYS A 100 -1.39 7.59 -13.20
C LYS A 100 -0.62 8.05 -11.96
N LEU A 101 0.48 8.76 -12.18
CA LEU A 101 1.25 9.39 -11.11
C LEU A 101 0.70 10.78 -10.81
N LEU A 102 0.51 11.08 -9.52
CA LEU A 102 -0.17 12.28 -9.04
C LEU A 102 0.76 13.06 -8.08
N PRO A 103 1.20 14.28 -8.45
CA PRO A 103 2.02 15.14 -7.60
C PRO A 103 1.18 15.80 -6.50
N MET A 104 0.73 14.99 -5.55
CA MET A 104 -0.18 15.43 -4.49
C MET A 104 -0.01 14.61 -3.22
N CYS A 105 -0.40 15.20 -2.10
CA CYS A 105 -0.39 14.53 -0.81
C CYS A 105 -1.50 13.48 -0.74
N HIS A 106 -1.24 12.34 -0.10
CA HIS A 106 -2.26 11.32 0.16
C HIS A 106 -3.49 11.83 0.93
N SER A 107 -3.40 12.95 1.67
CA SER A 107 -4.58 13.56 2.30
C SER A 107 -5.64 14.01 1.29
N LYS A 108 -5.25 14.10 0.02
CA LYS A 108 -6.10 14.46 -1.12
C LYS A 108 -6.63 13.23 -1.86
N LEU A 109 -6.51 12.03 -1.28
CA LEU A 109 -6.97 10.77 -1.88
C LEU A 109 -8.45 10.78 -2.25
N ALA A 110 -9.30 11.53 -1.54
CA ALA A 110 -10.71 11.72 -1.90
C ALA A 110 -10.94 12.50 -3.21
N GLU A 111 -9.92 13.19 -3.73
CA GLU A 111 -9.96 13.90 -5.01
C GLU A 111 -9.58 12.99 -6.19
N ILE A 112 -9.15 11.75 -5.93
CA ILE A 112 -9.05 10.74 -6.98
C ILE A 112 -10.48 10.44 -7.42
N ASP A 113 -10.76 10.75 -8.68
CA ASP A 113 -11.97 10.33 -9.37
C ASP A 113 -11.66 9.04 -10.15
N PRO A 114 -12.03 7.87 -9.64
CA PRO A 114 -11.79 6.62 -10.32
C PRO A 114 -12.85 6.34 -11.39
N ASP A 115 -13.39 7.32 -12.13
CA ASP A 115 -14.33 7.12 -13.26
C ASP A 115 -15.39 6.01 -12.98
N ASP A 116 -16.12 6.13 -11.85
CA ASP A 116 -17.13 5.17 -11.34
C ASP A 116 -16.61 3.78 -10.88
N ALA A 117 -15.30 3.54 -10.84
CA ALA A 117 -14.70 2.29 -10.37
C ALA A 117 -14.47 2.28 -8.86
N SER A 118 -14.82 1.17 -8.21
CA SER A 118 -14.45 0.92 -6.81
C SER A 118 -12.94 0.67 -6.66
N VAL A 119 -12.38 1.06 -5.51
CA VAL A 119 -10.97 0.80 -5.20
C VAL A 119 -10.84 -0.50 -4.42
N ARG A 120 -10.02 -1.44 -4.91
CA ARG A 120 -9.76 -2.73 -4.26
C ARG A 120 -8.70 -2.64 -3.17
N LEU A 121 -7.66 -1.83 -3.38
CA LEU A 121 -6.53 -1.72 -2.46
C LEU A 121 -6.02 -0.28 -2.38
N VAL A 122 -5.79 0.20 -1.15
CA VAL A 122 -4.99 1.41 -0.89
C VAL A 122 -3.78 1.00 -0.04
N ALA A 123 -2.58 1.22 -0.56
CA ALA A 123 -1.32 0.91 0.11
C ALA A 123 -0.64 2.20 0.60
N PHE A 124 -0.15 2.17 1.83
CA PHE A 124 0.64 3.22 2.46
C PHE A 124 1.95 2.64 2.98
N ASN A 125 3.05 3.33 2.71
CA ASN A 125 4.38 3.03 3.20
C ASN A 125 4.94 4.29 3.89
N LEU A 126 4.57 4.44 5.16
CA LEU A 126 4.64 5.70 5.91
C LEU A 126 6.03 5.93 6.51
N GLY A 127 6.70 6.97 6.02
CA GLY A 127 7.99 7.45 6.47
C GLY A 127 8.58 8.48 5.53
N TYR A 128 9.87 8.34 5.23
CA TYR A 128 10.61 9.21 4.30
C TYR A 128 11.01 8.46 3.03
N LEU A 129 11.26 9.20 1.95
CA LEU A 129 11.78 8.65 0.68
C LEU A 129 13.20 8.09 0.88
N PRO A 130 13.46 6.80 0.61
CA PRO A 130 14.81 6.25 0.68
C PRO A 130 15.74 6.95 -0.32
N GLY A 131 16.83 7.55 0.18
CA GLY A 131 17.80 8.30 -0.62
C GLY A 131 17.43 9.77 -0.86
N GLY A 132 16.25 10.22 -0.40
CA GLY A 132 15.80 11.61 -0.47
C GLY A 132 16.06 12.41 0.80
N ASP A 133 15.43 13.59 0.89
CA ASP A 133 15.49 14.44 2.08
C ASP A 133 14.66 13.84 3.22
N LYS A 134 15.32 13.45 4.31
CA LYS A 134 14.70 12.87 5.49
C LYS A 134 13.85 13.85 6.29
N ALA A 135 13.93 15.15 6.01
CA ALA A 135 13.03 16.15 6.58
C ALA A 135 11.61 16.06 5.96
N ILE A 136 11.51 15.52 4.75
CA ILE A 136 10.24 15.29 4.06
C ILE A 136 9.73 13.89 4.44
N THR A 137 8.71 13.87 5.28
CA THR A 137 8.12 12.66 5.84
C THR A 137 6.60 12.72 5.78
N THR A 138 5.96 11.56 5.81
CA THR A 138 4.52 11.46 6.10
C THR A 138 4.21 12.02 7.49
N LYS A 139 2.98 12.52 7.66
CA LYS A 139 2.56 13.20 8.89
C LYS A 139 1.25 12.60 9.38
N SER A 140 1.14 12.42 10.69
CA SER A 140 -0.03 11.89 11.38
C SER A 140 -1.35 12.47 10.86
N GLU A 141 -1.44 13.80 10.77
CA GLU A 141 -2.68 14.47 10.35
C GLU A 141 -3.04 14.20 8.87
N THR A 142 -2.06 14.24 7.96
CA THR A 142 -2.33 13.94 6.54
C THR A 142 -2.65 12.46 6.34
N THR A 143 -1.99 11.58 7.11
CA THR A 143 -2.25 10.14 7.12
C THR A 143 -3.65 9.82 7.64
N ARG A 144 -4.12 10.48 8.71
CA ARG A 144 -5.49 10.33 9.23
C ARG A 144 -6.53 10.66 8.16
N LEU A 145 -6.39 11.81 7.50
CA LEU A 145 -7.29 12.24 6.43
C LEU A 145 -7.30 11.24 5.26
N ALA A 146 -6.13 10.71 4.89
CA ALA A 146 -6.02 9.72 3.84
C ALA A 146 -6.65 8.36 4.20
N LEU A 147 -6.53 7.93 5.46
CA LEU A 147 -7.19 6.72 5.95
C LEU A 147 -8.72 6.86 5.95
N GLU A 148 -9.24 8.02 6.34
CA GLU A 148 -10.68 8.32 6.27
C GLU A 148 -11.19 8.27 4.83
N ALA A 149 -10.47 8.90 3.89
CA ALA A 149 -10.78 8.84 2.47
C ALA A 149 -10.65 7.41 1.90
N ALA A 150 -9.63 6.66 2.29
CA ALA A 150 -9.46 5.28 1.86
C ALA A 150 -10.62 4.39 2.35
N GLY A 151 -11.08 4.59 3.59
CA GLY A 151 -12.21 3.86 4.17
C GLY A 151 -13.53 4.09 3.43
N SER A 152 -13.73 5.30 2.88
CA SER A 152 -14.94 5.64 2.12
C SER A 152 -14.94 5.08 0.71
N ILE A 153 -13.79 5.01 0.03
CA ILE A 153 -13.71 4.56 -1.38
C ILE A 153 -13.43 3.06 -1.56
N ILE A 154 -12.87 2.40 -0.55
CA ILE A 154 -12.62 0.95 -0.60
C ILE A 154 -13.96 0.20 -0.71
N GLU A 155 -14.06 -0.74 -1.65
CA GLU A 155 -15.23 -1.63 -1.75
C GLU A 155 -15.21 -2.78 -0.74
N PRO A 156 -16.37 -3.40 -0.47
CA PRO A 156 -16.43 -4.72 0.16
C PRO A 156 -15.47 -5.73 -0.50
N GLY A 157 -14.75 -6.48 0.32
CA GLY A 157 -13.65 -7.36 -0.10
C GLY A 157 -12.34 -6.63 -0.42
N GLY A 158 -12.24 -5.31 -0.22
CA GLY A 158 -11.03 -4.54 -0.41
C GLY A 158 -10.17 -4.41 0.85
N LEU A 159 -8.97 -3.84 0.68
CA LEU A 159 -7.95 -3.76 1.72
C LEU A 159 -7.31 -2.38 1.80
N ILE A 160 -7.15 -1.85 3.02
CA ILE A 160 -6.19 -0.79 3.31
C ILE A 160 -4.97 -1.45 3.97
N SER A 161 -3.79 -1.22 3.41
CA SER A 161 -2.53 -1.81 3.86
C SER A 161 -1.54 -0.72 4.23
N THR A 162 -1.08 -0.69 5.48
CA THR A 162 -0.12 0.30 5.94
C THR A 162 1.14 -0.37 6.49
N VAL A 163 2.31 0.03 6.00
CA VAL A 163 3.59 -0.23 6.64
C VAL A 163 4.04 1.08 7.30
N VAL A 164 4.27 1.08 8.61
CA VAL A 164 4.64 2.28 9.36
C VAL A 164 6.05 2.16 9.91
N TYR A 165 6.95 3.05 9.49
CA TYR A 165 8.34 3.08 9.96
C TYR A 165 8.46 3.82 11.29
N VAL A 166 8.24 3.13 12.42
CA VAL A 166 8.20 3.76 13.76
C VAL A 166 9.53 4.42 14.18
N GLY A 167 10.66 4.04 13.59
CA GLY A 167 12.00 4.45 14.01
C GLY A 167 12.45 5.87 13.61
N HIS A 168 11.68 6.62 12.82
CA HIS A 168 12.04 7.99 12.44
C HIS A 168 11.35 9.03 13.34
N PRO A 169 11.83 10.30 13.38
CA PRO A 169 11.13 11.38 14.07
C PRO A 169 9.66 11.46 13.60
N ASN A 170 8.71 11.50 14.54
CA ASN A 170 7.26 11.47 14.32
C ASN A 170 6.66 10.10 13.88
N GLY A 171 7.46 9.10 13.53
CA GLY A 171 6.95 7.79 13.09
C GLY A 171 6.14 7.06 14.18
N ARG A 172 6.40 7.36 15.45
CA ARG A 172 5.60 6.85 16.58
C ARG A 172 4.20 7.45 16.65
N GLU A 173 4.09 8.76 16.48
CA GLU A 173 2.82 9.48 16.48
C GLU A 173 1.94 9.05 15.30
N GLU A 174 2.57 8.87 14.14
CA GLU A 174 1.89 8.38 12.94
C GLU A 174 1.40 6.93 13.11
N PHE A 175 2.22 6.06 13.71
CA PHE A 175 1.79 4.71 14.08
C PHE A 175 0.59 4.71 15.03
N GLU A 176 0.60 5.56 16.06
CA GLU A 176 -0.52 5.67 17.00
C GLU A 176 -1.79 6.16 16.31
N THR A 177 -1.66 7.06 15.34
CA THR A 177 -2.77 7.54 14.51
C THR A 177 -3.38 6.41 13.67
N VAL A 178 -2.55 5.63 12.95
CA VAL A 178 -3.02 4.49 12.15
C VAL A 178 -3.68 3.44 13.06
N GLN A 179 -3.07 3.13 14.21
CA GLN A 179 -3.61 2.15 15.15
C GLN A 179 -4.96 2.61 15.73
N ALA A 180 -5.09 3.89 16.11
CA ALA A 180 -6.32 4.45 16.63
C ALA A 180 -7.45 4.39 15.59
N PHE A 181 -7.16 4.78 14.34
CA PHE A 181 -8.12 4.67 13.24
C PHE A 181 -8.57 3.22 13.03
N ALA A 182 -7.64 2.29 12.85
CA ALA A 182 -7.96 0.89 12.58
C ALA A 182 -8.75 0.23 13.72
N SER A 183 -8.46 0.59 14.98
CA SER A 183 -9.15 0.05 16.17
C SER A 183 -10.55 0.65 16.37
N GLY A 184 -10.83 1.81 15.76
CA GLY A 184 -12.13 2.48 15.83
C GLY A 184 -13.13 2.03 14.76
N LEU A 185 -12.70 1.23 13.78
CA LEU A 185 -13.57 0.72 12.72
C LEU A 185 -14.56 -0.32 13.27
N SER A 186 -15.79 -0.32 12.74
CA SER A 186 -16.83 -1.29 13.13
C SER A 186 -16.41 -2.71 12.79
N THR A 187 -16.47 -3.61 13.79
CA THR A 187 -16.15 -5.03 13.64
C THR A 187 -17.17 -5.81 12.81
N GLU A 188 -18.32 -5.22 12.51
CA GLU A 188 -19.31 -5.77 11.59
C GLU A 188 -18.78 -5.71 10.14
N ASN A 189 -18.20 -4.57 9.76
CA ASN A 189 -17.79 -4.25 8.40
C ASN A 189 -16.28 -4.39 8.15
N TRP A 190 -15.46 -4.47 9.20
CA TRP A 190 -14.00 -4.46 9.07
C TRP A 190 -13.32 -5.57 9.87
N VAL A 191 -12.21 -6.06 9.33
CA VAL A 191 -11.26 -6.93 10.01
C VAL A 191 -9.89 -6.26 10.00
N CYS A 192 -9.41 -5.87 11.19
CA CYS A 192 -8.15 -5.16 11.34
C CYS A 192 -7.11 -6.06 12.01
N CYS A 193 -5.91 -6.16 11.44
CA CYS A 193 -4.81 -6.97 11.97
C CYS A 193 -3.52 -6.17 12.03
N LYS A 194 -2.73 -6.35 13.09
CA LYS A 194 -1.42 -5.72 13.28
C LYS A 194 -0.34 -6.78 13.46
N LEU A 195 0.74 -6.65 12.69
CA LEU A 195 1.95 -7.45 12.84
C LEU A 195 3.08 -6.53 13.33
N GLN A 196 3.57 -6.81 14.53
CA GLN A 196 4.58 -6.00 15.22
C GLN A 196 5.58 -6.91 15.91
N MET A 197 6.88 -6.62 15.71
CA MET A 197 7.95 -7.31 16.43
C MET A 197 8.03 -6.83 17.87
N LEU A 198 8.00 -7.75 18.83
CA LEU A 198 8.02 -7.41 20.26
C LEU A 198 9.40 -6.95 20.74
N ASN A 199 10.47 -7.62 20.29
CA ASN A 199 11.85 -7.32 20.69
C ASN A 199 12.59 -6.39 19.72
N ARG A 200 11.91 -5.87 18.70
CA ARG A 200 12.44 -4.88 17.74
C ARG A 200 11.46 -3.70 17.62
N PRO A 201 11.35 -2.85 18.64
CA PRO A 201 10.30 -1.83 18.73
C PRO A 201 10.38 -0.74 17.63
N LEU A 202 11.54 -0.57 17.00
CA LEU A 202 11.74 0.37 15.89
C LEU A 202 11.55 -0.28 14.51
N ALA A 203 11.28 -1.59 14.45
CA ALA A 203 10.99 -2.27 13.19
C ALA A 203 9.66 -1.77 12.60
N PRO A 204 9.50 -1.81 11.26
CA PRO A 204 8.26 -1.39 10.63
C PRO A 204 7.08 -2.23 11.12
N VAL A 205 5.96 -1.56 11.39
CA VAL A 205 4.71 -2.19 11.83
C VAL A 205 3.76 -2.29 10.65
N LEU A 206 3.23 -3.48 10.42
CA LEU A 206 2.28 -3.74 9.34
C LEU A 206 0.87 -3.77 9.93
N ILE A 207 -0.04 -2.98 9.38
CA ILE A 207 -1.46 -2.97 9.75
C ILE A 207 -2.28 -3.16 8.48
N PHE A 208 -3.21 -4.10 8.55
CA PHE A 208 -4.17 -4.39 7.49
C PHE A 208 -5.58 -4.08 8.00
N MET A 209 -6.40 -3.45 7.17
CA MET A 209 -7.82 -3.17 7.42
C MET A 209 -8.61 -3.69 6.22
N PHE A 210 -9.18 -4.89 6.36
CA PHE A 210 -9.97 -5.54 5.32
C PHE A 210 -11.45 -5.18 5.48
N LYS A 211 -12.09 -4.69 4.41
CA LYS A 211 -13.52 -4.37 4.39
C LYS A 211 -14.30 -5.62 4.00
N ARG A 212 -15.26 -6.02 4.82
CA ARG A 212 -16.15 -7.16 4.56
C ARG A 212 -17.19 -6.83 3.50
#